data_AF-A0A396ZVT5-F1
#
_entry.id   AF-A0A396ZVT5-F1
#
_cell.length_a   1.000
_cell.length_b   1.000
_cell.length_c   1.000
_cell.angle_alpha   90.00
_cell.angle_beta   90.00
_cell.angle_gamma   90.00
#
_symmetry.space_group_name_H-M   'P 1'
#
loop_
_entity.id
_entity.type
_entity.pdbx_description
1 polymer ?
#
loop_
_entity_poly.entity_id
_entity_poly.type
_entity_poly.pdbx_seq_one_letter_code
_entity_poly.pdbx_strand_id
1 'polypeptide(L)'
;ILPQQYLIMFDHKELELVLCGVTEIDVVDWKQFTATSTTLGPGGAHAMQMDWFWEVLAELTFRDRAKLLQFATGSTRVPVQGFKGLTSYDGLLCPFSVKAIPYRRGILPRAHACFNRIDLPLYPTKDLMEQGLLALVHLEMSDFTMV
;
A
#
# COMPACT_ATOMS: atom_id res chain seq x y z
N ILE A 1 -11.90 -16.54 -27.60
CA ILE A 1 -12.99 -15.57 -27.90
C ILE A 1 -14.14 -15.89 -26.94
N LEU A 2 -14.58 -14.92 -26.13
CA LEU A 2 -15.69 -15.06 -25.17
C LEU A 2 -16.97 -14.42 -25.74
N PRO A 3 -18.12 -15.10 -25.76
CA PRO A 3 -19.38 -14.52 -26.23
C PRO A 3 -19.84 -13.33 -25.37
N GLN A 4 -20.26 -12.23 -26.02
CA GLN A 4 -20.60 -10.96 -25.35
C GLN A 4 -21.68 -11.11 -24.26
N GLN A 5 -22.62 -12.05 -24.43
CA GLN A 5 -23.67 -12.36 -23.46
C GLN A 5 -23.17 -12.79 -22.06
N TYR A 6 -21.94 -13.31 -21.96
CA TYR A 6 -21.34 -13.67 -20.67
C TYR A 6 -20.61 -12.49 -19.99
N LEU A 7 -20.30 -11.41 -20.73
CA LEU A 7 -19.62 -10.23 -20.20
C LEU A 7 -20.59 -9.25 -19.52
N ILE A 8 -21.88 -9.30 -19.88
CA ILE A 8 -22.93 -8.38 -19.37
C ILE A 8 -23.26 -8.66 -17.89
N MET A 9 -22.87 -9.81 -17.36
CA MET A 9 -23.13 -10.23 -15.99
C MET A 9 -22.12 -9.70 -14.98
N PHE A 10 -21.01 -9.12 -15.45
CA PHE A 10 -19.92 -8.62 -14.61
C PHE A 10 -19.89 -7.11 -14.62
N ASP A 11 -19.62 -6.50 -13.46
CA ASP A 11 -19.14 -5.13 -13.45
C ASP A 11 -17.69 -5.04 -13.96
N HIS A 12 -17.17 -3.82 -14.15
CA HIS A 12 -15.81 -3.64 -14.68
C HIS A 12 -14.72 -4.26 -13.80
N LYS A 13 -14.92 -4.32 -12.48
CA LYS A 13 -13.96 -4.89 -11.52
C LYS A 13 -14.01 -6.40 -11.53
N GLU A 14 -15.22 -6.98 -11.57
CA GLU A 14 -15.41 -8.42 -11.65
C GLU A 14 -14.89 -8.96 -12.99
N LEU A 15 -15.12 -8.26 -14.09
CA LEU A 15 -14.61 -8.66 -15.40
C LEU A 15 -13.08 -8.60 -15.44
N GLU A 16 -12.48 -7.55 -14.87
CA GLU A 16 -11.03 -7.44 -14.73
C GLU A 16 -10.46 -8.58 -13.88
N LEU A 17 -11.12 -8.94 -12.78
CA LEU A 17 -10.75 -10.08 -11.92
C LEU A 17 -10.81 -11.41 -12.68
N VAL A 18 -11.85 -11.64 -13.49
CA VAL A 18 -12.03 -12.87 -14.28
C VAL A 18 -10.97 -12.99 -15.38
N LEU A 19 -10.60 -11.87 -16.02
CA LEU A 19 -9.64 -11.85 -17.12
C LEU A 19 -8.18 -11.88 -16.65
N CYS A 20 -7.85 -11.14 -15.61
CA CYS A 20 -6.48 -10.97 -15.14
C CYS A 20 -6.12 -11.87 -13.94
N GLY A 21 -7.11 -12.46 -13.29
CA GLY A 21 -6.94 -13.20 -12.05
C GLY A 21 -6.59 -12.31 -10.86
N VAL A 22 -6.34 -12.95 -9.72
CA VAL A 22 -5.81 -12.29 -8.52
C VAL A 22 -4.29 -12.37 -8.59
N THR A 23 -3.62 -11.26 -8.92
CA THR A 23 -2.16 -11.17 -8.72
C THR A 23 -1.91 -10.95 -7.24
N GLU A 24 -1.52 -11.99 -6.52
CA GLU A 24 -1.13 -11.88 -5.11
C GLU A 24 0.00 -10.86 -4.96
N ILE A 25 -0.13 -9.96 -3.97
CA ILE A 25 0.89 -8.97 -3.65
C ILE A 25 1.93 -9.64 -2.75
N ASP A 26 3.12 -9.84 -3.31
CA ASP A 26 4.27 -10.37 -2.58
C ASP A 26 4.85 -9.31 -1.63
N VAL A 27 4.67 -9.54 -0.32
CA VAL A 27 5.16 -8.63 0.74
C VAL A 27 6.68 -8.70 0.88
N VAL A 28 7.29 -9.83 0.54
CA VAL A 28 8.74 -9.99 0.58
C VAL A 28 9.38 -9.14 -0.51
N ASP A 29 8.85 -9.20 -1.74
CA ASP A 29 9.27 -8.34 -2.86
C ASP A 29 9.05 -6.86 -2.52
N TRP A 30 7.88 -6.53 -1.94
CA TRP A 30 7.59 -5.17 -1.48
C TRP A 30 8.64 -4.67 -0.48
N LYS A 31 8.89 -5.46 0.57
CA LYS A 31 9.89 -5.13 1.61
C LYS A 31 11.28 -4.94 1.01
N GLN A 32 11.69 -5.83 0.11
CA GLN A 32 13.01 -5.80 -0.51
C GLN A 32 13.26 -4.53 -1.33
N PHE A 33 12.24 -4.05 -2.06
CA PHE A 33 12.36 -2.88 -2.93
C PHE A 33 11.82 -1.58 -2.33
N THR A 34 11.62 -1.55 -1.01
CA THR A 34 11.22 -0.34 -0.29
C THR A 34 12.42 0.51 0.10
N ALA A 35 12.37 1.79 -0.24
CA ALA A 35 13.32 2.78 0.25
C ALA A 35 12.95 3.24 1.68
N THR A 36 13.84 3.01 2.63
CA THR A 36 13.70 3.46 4.03
C THR A 36 14.81 4.43 4.41
N SER A 37 14.51 5.39 5.29
CA SER A 37 15.55 6.24 5.90
C SER A 37 16.49 5.43 6.80
N THR A 38 17.67 5.98 7.10
CA THR A 38 18.62 5.38 8.07
C THR A 38 18.01 5.18 9.46
N THR A 39 17.01 5.98 9.83
CA THR A 39 16.31 5.86 11.12
C THR A 39 15.34 4.68 11.18
N LEU A 40 14.68 4.34 10.07
CA LEU A 40 13.74 3.21 9.98
C LEU A 40 14.42 1.93 9.47
N GLY A 41 15.56 2.05 8.81
CA GLY A 41 16.32 0.91 8.30
C GLY A 41 16.96 0.06 9.39
N PRO A 42 17.58 -1.08 9.01
CA PRO A 42 18.23 -1.98 9.96
C PRO A 42 19.26 -1.29 10.86
N GLY A 43 19.15 -1.48 12.17
CA GLY A 43 20.02 -0.85 13.16
C GLY A 43 19.70 0.63 13.46
N GLY A 44 18.67 1.20 12.82
CA GLY A 44 18.18 2.54 13.10
C GLY A 44 17.39 2.63 14.41
N ALA A 45 17.30 3.82 14.98
CA ALA A 45 16.58 4.08 16.24
C ALA A 45 15.08 3.73 16.19
N HIS A 46 14.49 3.60 15.00
CA HIS A 46 13.10 3.27 14.77
C HIS A 46 12.92 2.03 13.88
N ALA A 47 13.92 1.13 13.84
CA ALA A 47 13.84 -0.11 13.08
C ALA A 47 12.65 -0.99 13.50
N MET A 48 12.33 -1.01 14.80
CA MET A 48 11.20 -1.76 15.36
C MET A 48 9.86 -1.36 14.74
N GLN A 49 9.63 -0.05 14.50
CA GLN A 49 8.41 0.42 13.84
C GLN A 49 8.35 -0.05 12.38
N MET A 50 9.49 -0.14 11.71
CA MET A 50 9.53 -0.67 10.35
C MET A 50 9.22 -2.17 10.32
N ASP A 51 9.73 -2.94 11.28
CA ASP A 51 9.42 -4.37 11.40
C ASP A 51 7.93 -4.60 11.67
N TRP A 52 7.34 -3.84 12.61
CA TRP A 52 5.90 -3.86 12.86
C TRP A 52 5.07 -3.54 11.61
N PHE A 53 5.48 -2.54 10.82
CA PHE A 53 4.79 -2.19 9.58
C PHE A 53 4.71 -3.40 8.62
N TRP A 54 5.81 -4.13 8.46
CA TRP A 54 5.86 -5.32 7.61
C TRP A 54 5.09 -6.50 8.17
N GLU A 55 5.14 -6.72 9.49
CA GLU A 55 4.35 -7.75 10.16
C GLU A 55 2.85 -7.52 9.96
N VAL A 56 2.37 -6.30 10.24
CA VAL A 56 0.97 -5.93 10.04
C VAL A 56 0.57 -6.10 8.57
N LEU A 57 1.41 -5.64 7.63
CA LEU A 57 1.12 -5.76 6.20
C LEU A 57 1.02 -7.22 5.72
N ALA A 58 1.81 -8.12 6.33
CA ALA A 58 1.74 -9.55 6.07
C ALA A 58 0.46 -10.19 6.65
N GLU A 59 -0.03 -9.69 7.79
CA GLU A 59 -1.26 -10.14 8.45
C GLU A 59 -2.54 -9.62 7.76
N LEU A 60 -2.47 -8.52 6.98
CA LEU A 60 -3.61 -7.99 6.24
C LEU A 60 -4.16 -8.97 5.20
N THR A 61 -5.49 -8.93 4.99
CA THR A 61 -6.14 -9.63 3.89
C THR A 61 -5.62 -9.12 2.54
N PHE A 62 -5.72 -9.96 1.50
CA PHE A 62 -5.34 -9.55 0.14
C PHE A 62 -6.01 -8.23 -0.28
N ARG A 63 -7.31 -8.08 0.01
CA ARG A 63 -8.09 -6.88 -0.32
C ARG A 63 -7.53 -5.65 0.39
N ASP A 64 -7.22 -5.76 1.67
CA ASP A 64 -6.77 -4.63 2.48
C ASP A 64 -5.33 -4.25 2.11
N ARG A 65 -4.48 -5.23 1.79
CA ARG A 65 -3.14 -5.00 1.22
C ARG A 65 -3.21 -4.29 -0.13
N ALA A 66 -4.12 -4.70 -1.02
CA ALA A 66 -4.32 -4.06 -2.31
C ALA A 66 -4.83 -2.60 -2.17
N LYS A 67 -5.70 -2.33 -1.19
CA LYS A 67 -6.12 -0.97 -0.87
C LYS A 67 -4.97 -0.12 -0.34
N LEU A 68 -4.14 -0.65 0.55
CA LEU A 68 -2.97 0.06 1.06
C LEU A 68 -2.00 0.39 -0.07
N LEU A 69 -1.76 -0.56 -0.98
CA LEU A 69 -0.98 -0.34 -2.19
C LEU A 69 -1.58 0.78 -3.05
N GLN A 70 -2.91 0.79 -3.24
CA GLN A 70 -3.62 1.82 -3.97
C GLN A 70 -3.49 3.20 -3.32
N PHE A 71 -3.61 3.30 -1.99
CA PHE A 71 -3.36 4.57 -1.30
C PHE A 71 -1.93 5.06 -1.53
N ALA A 72 -0.96 4.15 -1.42
CA ALA A 72 0.45 4.46 -1.56
C ALA A 72 0.88 4.82 -2.97
N THR A 73 0.29 4.20 -4.01
CA THR A 73 0.83 4.22 -5.39
C THR A 73 -0.19 4.65 -6.44
N GLY A 74 -1.46 4.81 -6.08
CA GLY A 74 -2.56 5.03 -7.03
C GLY A 74 -2.99 3.77 -7.80
N SER A 75 -2.31 2.64 -7.61
CA SER A 75 -2.57 1.37 -8.29
C SER A 75 -2.89 0.25 -7.31
N THR A 76 -3.85 -0.61 -7.62
CA THR A 76 -4.12 -1.84 -6.86
C THR A 76 -3.20 -3.00 -7.28
N ARG A 77 -2.36 -2.79 -8.31
CA ARG A 77 -1.50 -3.81 -8.90
C ARG A 77 -0.03 -3.42 -8.85
N VAL A 78 0.80 -4.45 -8.71
CA VAL A 78 2.25 -4.38 -8.83
C VAL A 78 2.64 -4.46 -10.32
N PRO A 79 3.64 -3.70 -10.79
CA PRO A 79 4.18 -3.84 -12.14
C PRO A 79 4.63 -5.28 -12.45
N VAL A 80 4.67 -5.65 -13.73
CA VAL A 80 5.13 -6.99 -14.16
C VAL A 80 6.56 -7.29 -13.69
N GLN A 81 7.38 -6.24 -13.54
CA GLN A 81 8.73 -6.34 -13.04
C GLN A 81 8.82 -6.44 -11.51
N GLY A 82 7.71 -6.47 -10.77
CA GLY A 82 7.67 -6.41 -9.31
C GLY A 82 7.79 -4.99 -8.76
N PHE A 83 8.01 -4.85 -7.46
CA PHE A 83 8.10 -3.55 -6.77
C PHE A 83 9.29 -2.70 -7.21
N LYS A 84 10.36 -3.31 -7.75
CA LYS A 84 11.47 -2.58 -8.39
C LYS A 84 11.06 -1.78 -9.62
N GLY A 85 9.94 -2.14 -10.24
CA GLY A 85 9.40 -1.50 -11.43
C GLY A 85 8.42 -0.37 -11.13
N LEU A 86 8.22 0.02 -9.86
CA LEU A 86 7.32 1.11 -9.52
C LEU A 86 7.80 2.43 -10.14
N THR A 87 6.84 3.16 -10.71
CA THR A 87 7.06 4.48 -11.32
C THR A 87 6.20 5.54 -10.65
N SER A 88 6.64 6.79 -10.75
CA SER A 88 5.86 7.97 -10.40
C SER A 88 4.86 8.31 -11.53
N TYR A 89 4.07 9.36 -11.36
CA TYR A 89 3.11 9.86 -12.34
C TYR A 89 3.75 10.28 -13.68
N ASP A 90 5.04 10.61 -13.67
CA ASP A 90 5.84 11.00 -14.83
C ASP A 90 6.49 9.81 -15.55
N GLY A 91 6.24 8.58 -15.08
CA GLY A 91 6.79 7.35 -15.65
C GLY A 91 8.24 7.07 -15.27
N LEU A 92 8.86 7.90 -14.44
CA LEU A 92 10.21 7.64 -13.93
C LEU A 92 10.17 6.63 -12.78
N LEU A 93 11.22 5.81 -12.67
CA LEU A 93 11.36 4.86 -11.57
C LEU A 93 11.31 5.59 -10.23
N CYS A 94 10.37 5.17 -9.39
CA CYS A 94 10.10 5.74 -8.09
C CYS A 94 9.78 4.58 -7.13
N PRO A 95 10.78 4.09 -6.36
CA PRO A 95 10.57 3.03 -5.40
C PRO A 95 9.51 3.42 -4.37
N PHE A 96 8.78 2.42 -3.88
CA PHE A 96 7.95 2.65 -2.70
C PHE A 96 8.82 3.10 -1.53
N SER A 97 8.35 4.05 -0.72
CA SER A 97 9.12 4.58 0.40
C SER A 97 8.29 4.77 1.66
N VAL A 98 8.93 4.61 2.82
CA VAL A 98 8.32 4.88 4.12
C VAL A 98 9.10 5.98 4.84
N LYS A 99 8.39 7.02 5.25
CA LYS A 99 8.96 8.16 5.98
C LYS A 99 8.40 8.21 7.40
N ALA A 100 9.29 8.21 8.39
CA ALA A 100 8.89 8.40 9.77
C ALA A 100 8.36 9.82 10.02
N ILE A 101 7.24 9.94 10.74
CA ILE A 101 6.71 11.21 11.24
C ILE A 101 6.44 11.14 12.74
N PRO A 102 6.47 12.28 13.47
CA PRO A 102 6.18 12.30 14.90
C PRO A 102 4.78 11.77 15.21
N TYR A 103 4.68 10.91 16.21
CA TYR A 103 3.40 10.40 16.70
C TYR A 103 2.66 11.46 17.54
N ARG A 104 1.34 11.54 17.33
CA ARG A 104 0.38 12.22 18.21
C ARG A 104 -0.84 11.33 18.34
N ARG A 105 -1.50 11.33 19.50
CA ARG A 105 -2.68 10.48 19.72
C ARG A 105 -3.74 10.70 18.63
N GLY A 106 -4.19 9.62 17.99
CA GLY A 106 -5.19 9.64 16.92
C GLY A 106 -4.67 10.04 15.53
N ILE A 107 -3.36 10.27 15.36
CA ILE A 107 -2.80 10.51 14.02
C ILE A 107 -2.90 9.23 13.18
N LEU A 108 -3.31 9.36 11.92
CA LEU A 108 -3.33 8.28 10.94
C LEU A 108 -2.11 8.37 10.00
N PRO A 109 -1.69 7.26 9.39
CA PRO A 109 -0.69 7.30 8.32
C PRO A 109 -1.23 8.09 7.13
N ARG A 110 -0.33 8.72 6.37
CA ARG A 110 -0.70 9.48 5.16
C ARG A 110 0.01 8.89 3.97
N ALA A 111 -0.71 8.72 2.87
CA ALA A 111 -0.15 8.23 1.63
C ALA A 111 -0.01 9.35 0.60
N HIS A 112 1.05 9.28 -0.20
CA HIS A 112 1.34 10.22 -1.27
C HIS A 112 1.57 9.43 -2.57
N ALA A 113 0.47 9.16 -3.27
CA ALA A 113 0.45 8.33 -4.48
C ALA A 113 1.48 8.75 -5.54
N CYS A 114 1.63 10.06 -5.77
CA CYS A 114 2.58 10.58 -6.76
C CYS A 114 4.04 10.20 -6.49
N PHE A 115 4.38 9.81 -5.25
CA PHE A 115 5.75 9.49 -4.83
C PHE A 115 5.88 8.08 -4.26
N ASN A 116 4.88 7.22 -4.45
CA ASN A 116 4.84 5.87 -3.90
C ASN A 116 5.18 5.84 -2.40
N ARG A 117 4.70 6.82 -1.61
CA ARG A 117 5.18 7.04 -0.21
C ARG A 117 4.09 6.90 0.83
N ILE A 118 4.42 6.26 1.95
CA ILE A 118 3.66 6.34 3.21
C ILE A 118 4.46 7.14 4.25
N ASP A 119 3.83 8.17 4.81
CA ASP A 119 4.28 8.81 6.03
C ASP A 119 3.74 8.00 7.23
N LEU A 120 4.63 7.33 7.94
CA LEU A 120 4.35 6.42 9.05
C LEU A 120 4.57 7.14 10.38
N PRO A 121 3.51 7.40 11.18
CA PRO A 121 3.67 7.82 12.55
C PRO A 121 4.51 6.81 13.33
N LEU A 122 5.46 7.30 14.14
CA LEU A 122 6.26 6.48 15.04
C LEU A 122 5.41 5.97 16.21
N TYR A 123 4.48 5.07 15.94
CA TYR A 123 3.57 4.51 16.92
C TYR A 123 4.35 3.88 18.07
N PRO A 124 3.87 4.01 19.33
CA PRO A 124 4.55 3.46 20.49
C PRO A 124 4.30 1.96 20.68
N THR A 125 3.27 1.39 20.03
CA THR A 125 2.94 -0.06 20.07
C THR A 125 2.53 -0.56 18.69
N LYS A 126 2.70 -1.88 18.45
CA LYS A 126 2.23 -2.56 17.22
C LYS A 126 0.71 -2.42 17.07
N ASP A 127 -0.06 -2.62 18.14
CA ASP A 127 -1.53 -2.52 18.11
C ASP A 127 -2.03 -1.16 17.61
N LEU A 128 -1.37 -0.06 18.02
CA LEU A 128 -1.74 1.29 17.55
C LEU A 128 -1.38 1.49 16.08
N MET A 129 -0.29 0.89 15.61
CA MET A 129 0.08 0.90 14.20
C MET A 129 -0.92 0.12 13.36
N GLU A 130 -1.30 -1.08 13.82
CA GLU A 130 -2.30 -1.93 13.18
C GLU A 130 -3.65 -1.19 13.09
N GLN A 131 -4.14 -0.62 14.19
CA GLN A 131 -5.36 0.19 14.20
C GLN A 131 -5.27 1.36 13.22
N GLY A 132 -4.12 2.06 13.16
CA GLY A 132 -3.92 3.18 12.25
C GLY A 132 -3.91 2.77 10.77
N LEU A 133 -3.27 1.63 10.44
CA LEU A 133 -3.23 1.09 9.08
C LEU A 133 -4.59 0.52 8.66
N LEU A 134 -5.28 -0.20 9.54
CA LEU A 134 -6.64 -0.71 9.32
C LEU A 134 -7.64 0.42 9.12
N ALA A 135 -7.55 1.48 9.92
CA ALA A 135 -8.37 2.67 9.74
C ALA A 135 -8.16 3.27 8.34
N LEU A 136 -6.90 3.43 7.90
CA LEU A 136 -6.58 3.96 6.56
C LEU A 136 -7.20 3.12 5.43
N VAL A 137 -7.08 1.78 5.46
CA VAL A 137 -7.62 0.90 4.40
C VAL A 137 -9.15 0.78 4.42
N HIS A 138 -9.80 1.14 5.53
CA HIS A 138 -11.25 1.15 5.67
C HIS A 138 -11.88 2.52 5.40
N LEU A 139 -11.08 3.58 5.19
CA LEU A 139 -11.60 4.84 4.66
C LEU A 139 -12.19 4.60 3.27
N GLU A 140 -13.46 4.97 3.08
CA GLU A 140 -14.06 4.96 1.75
C GLU A 140 -13.48 6.11 0.93
N MET A 141 -13.05 5.81 -0.30
CA MET A 141 -12.45 6.82 -1.21
C MET A 141 -13.42 7.97 -1.56
N SER A 142 -14.69 7.87 -1.18
CA SER A 142 -15.73 8.89 -1.32
C SER A 142 -15.48 10.14 -0.48
N ASP A 143 -14.60 10.09 0.53
CA ASP A 143 -14.28 11.23 1.41
C ASP A 143 -13.19 12.17 0.85
N PHE A 144 -12.70 11.94 -0.37
CA PHE A 144 -11.63 12.74 -1.00
C PHE A 144 -12.10 13.62 -2.18
N THR A 145 -13.40 13.73 -2.44
CA THR A 145 -13.94 14.75 -3.36
C THR A 145 -14.55 15.93 -2.60
N MET A 146 -13.97 17.11 -2.88
CA MET A 146 -14.40 18.48 -2.55
C MET A 146 -13.83 19.12 -1.28
N VAL A 147 -12.66 19.73 -1.44
CA VAL A 147 -12.49 21.18 -1.20
C VAL A 147 -11.86 21.80 -2.45
#